data_AF-A0A7V0JEX0-F1
#
_entry.id   AF-A0A7V0JEX0-F1
#
_cell.length_a   1.000
_cell.length_b   1.000
_cell.length_c   1.000
_cell.angle_alpha   90.00
_cell.angle_beta   90.00
_cell.angle_gamma   90.00
#
_symmetry.space_group_name_H-M   'P 1'
#
loop_
_entity.id
_entity.type
_entity.pdbx_description
1 polymer ?
#
loop_
_entity_poly.entity_id
_entity_poly.type
_entity_poly.pdbx_seq_one_letter_code
_entity_poly.pdbx_strand_id
1 'polypeptide(L)'
;MIKLPSDLVDTISDKEIITLLLDKALSKAEFYRSRCNEYKEKHGMDFNAFKRKVEKSKKEIFTDWDDLMAWEGYELGYQEWKKKYEELKSCMR
;
A
#
# COMPACT_ATOMS: atom_id res chain seq x y z
N MET A 1 6.56 8.65 23.34
CA MET A 1 7.40 9.83 23.01
C MET A 1 8.79 9.31 22.69
N ILE A 2 9.24 9.49 21.45
CA ILE A 2 10.58 9.03 21.04
C ILE A 2 11.60 10.01 21.64
N LYS A 3 12.60 9.51 22.37
CA LYS A 3 13.71 10.33 22.88
C LYS A 3 14.86 10.25 21.89
N LEU A 4 15.17 11.35 21.23
CA LEU A 4 16.33 11.47 20.35
C LEU A 4 17.46 12.19 21.10
N PRO A 5 18.74 11.85 20.81
CA PRO A 5 19.88 12.66 21.25
C PRO A 5 19.72 14.10 20.78
N SER A 6 20.04 15.07 21.65
CA SER A 6 19.81 16.50 21.36
C SER A 6 20.64 17.01 20.18
N ASP A 7 21.86 16.52 20.04
CA ASP A 7 22.75 16.79 18.92
C ASP A 7 22.17 16.29 17.59
N LEU A 8 21.46 15.16 17.61
CA LEU A 8 20.88 14.56 16.40
C LEU A 8 19.68 15.36 15.88
N VAL A 9 18.89 15.96 16.78
CA VAL A 9 17.73 16.80 16.43
C VAL A 9 18.16 18.04 15.65
N ASP A 10 19.29 18.63 16.03
CA ASP A 10 19.85 19.80 15.36
C ASP A 10 20.62 19.44 14.07
N THR A 11 20.94 18.15 13.86
CA THR A 11 21.73 17.69 12.71
C THR A 11 20.87 17.29 11.51
N ILE A 12 19.68 16.73 11.76
CA ILE A 12 18.82 16.23 10.68
C ILE A 12 17.91 17.35 10.19
N SER A 13 18.01 17.69 8.91
CA SER A 13 17.12 18.66 8.28
C SER A 13 15.71 18.09 8.05
N ASP A 14 14.70 18.96 8.04
CA ASP A 14 13.34 18.59 7.64
C ASP A 14 13.30 17.90 6.27
N LYS A 15 14.20 18.31 5.36
CA LYS A 15 14.35 17.71 4.04
C LYS A 15 14.78 16.24 4.12
N GLU A 16 15.75 15.91 4.96
CA GLU A 16 16.19 14.52 5.18
C GLU A 16 15.08 13.68 5.81
N ILE A 17 14.32 14.24 6.75
CA ILE A 17 13.16 13.58 7.34
C ILE A 17 12.11 13.28 6.25
N ILE A 18 11.78 14.27 5.42
CA ILE A 18 10.80 14.09 4.34
C ILE A 18 11.30 13.06 3.32
N THR A 19 12.60 13.06 2.96
CA THR A 19 13.18 12.03 2.09
C THR A 19 13.05 10.63 2.67
N LEU A 20 13.38 10.43 3.95
CA LEU A 20 13.23 9.13 4.61
C LEU A 20 11.77 8.66 4.63
N LEU A 21 10.83 9.58 4.86
CA LEU A 21 9.40 9.26 4.84
C LEU A 21 8.90 8.96 3.43
N LEU A 22 9.41 9.65 2.40
CA LEU A 22 9.11 9.38 0.99
C LEU A 22 9.54 7.98 0.60
N ASP A 23 10.77 7.60 0.91
CA ASP A 23 11.30 6.26 0.61
C ASP A 23 10.45 5.19 1.30
N LYS A 24 10.12 5.39 2.58
CA LYS A 24 9.25 4.47 3.32
C LYS A 24 7.87 4.36 2.69
N ALA A 25 7.26 5.47 2.31
CA ALA A 25 5.93 5.48 1.70
C ALA A 25 5.92 4.79 0.34
N LEU A 26 6.94 5.05 -0.48
CA LEU A 26 7.11 4.42 -1.78
C LEU A 26 7.32 2.91 -1.64
N SER A 27 8.26 2.46 -0.80
CA SER A 27 8.52 1.03 -0.59
C SER A 27 7.28 0.30 -0.07
N LYS A 28 6.48 0.93 0.80
CA LYS A 28 5.20 0.37 1.24
C LYS A 28 4.21 0.27 0.09
N ALA A 29 4.04 1.32 -0.71
CA ALA A 29 3.15 1.30 -1.86
C ALA A 29 3.57 0.21 -2.87
N GLU A 30 4.86 0.06 -3.16
CA GLU A 30 5.38 -0.98 -4.04
C GLU A 30 5.13 -2.39 -3.50
N PHE A 31 5.30 -2.61 -2.20
CA PHE A 31 4.93 -3.87 -1.56
C PHE A 31 3.44 -4.21 -1.76
N TYR A 32 2.55 -3.27 -1.48
CA TYR A 32 1.11 -3.50 -1.67
C TYR A 32 0.77 -3.76 -3.14
N ARG A 33 1.39 -3.01 -4.06
CA ARG A 33 1.22 -3.19 -5.50
C ARG A 33 1.73 -4.55 -5.97
N SER A 34 2.85 -5.06 -5.45
CA SER A 34 3.36 -6.39 -5.81
C SER A 34 2.38 -7.47 -5.36
N ARG A 35 1.79 -7.34 -4.16
CA ARG A 35 0.75 -8.26 -3.68
C ARG A 35 -0.50 -8.22 -4.57
N CYS A 36 -0.98 -7.04 -4.97
CA CYS A 36 -2.08 -6.94 -5.93
C CYS A 36 -1.75 -7.64 -7.27
N ASN A 37 -0.51 -7.52 -7.76
CA ASN A 37 -0.09 -8.18 -9.00
C ASN A 37 -0.06 -9.71 -8.85
N GLU A 38 0.38 -10.25 -7.71
CA GLU A 38 0.36 -11.70 -7.44
C GLU A 38 -1.07 -12.26 -7.56
N TYR A 39 -2.08 -11.57 -7.03
CA TYR A 39 -3.48 -11.97 -7.18
C TYR A 39 -4.01 -11.80 -8.60
N LYS A 40 -3.62 -10.70 -9.28
CA LYS A 40 -3.96 -10.47 -10.69
C LYS A 40 -3.45 -11.62 -11.57
N GLU A 41 -2.22 -12.07 -11.33
CA GLU A 41 -1.63 -13.22 -12.02
C GLU A 41 -2.33 -14.53 -11.65
N LYS A 42 -2.57 -14.76 -10.35
CA LYS A 42 -3.27 -15.96 -9.84
C LYS A 42 -4.66 -16.14 -10.48
N HIS A 43 -5.42 -15.07 -10.64
CA HIS A 43 -6.80 -15.13 -11.13
C HIS A 43 -6.94 -14.77 -12.62
N GLY A 44 -5.89 -14.26 -13.26
CA GLY A 44 -5.91 -13.89 -14.68
C GLY A 44 -6.86 -12.73 -15.03
N MET A 45 -7.24 -11.91 -14.06
CA MET A 45 -8.17 -10.78 -14.23
C MET A 45 -7.85 -9.67 -13.24
N ASP A 46 -8.42 -8.47 -13.43
CA ASP A 46 -8.28 -7.39 -12.45
C ASP A 46 -9.15 -7.59 -11.20
N PHE A 47 -8.86 -6.83 -10.14
CA PHE A 47 -9.55 -6.89 -8.86
C PHE A 47 -11.07 -6.74 -9.00
N ASN A 48 -11.54 -5.77 -9.80
CA ASN A 48 -12.97 -5.50 -9.93
C ASN A 48 -13.69 -6.63 -10.68
N ALA A 49 -13.05 -7.23 -11.67
CA ALA A 49 -13.57 -8.41 -12.35
C ALA A 49 -13.64 -9.60 -11.39
N PHE A 50 -12.61 -9.83 -10.58
CA PHE A 50 -12.58 -10.88 -9.59
C PHE A 50 -13.65 -10.68 -8.51
N LYS A 51 -13.75 -9.48 -7.93
CA LYS A 51 -14.79 -9.12 -6.96
C LYS A 51 -16.19 -9.44 -7.48
N ARG A 52 -16.52 -8.99 -8.71
CA ARG A 52 -17.81 -9.32 -9.34
C ARG A 52 -18.02 -10.82 -9.55
N LYS A 53 -16.98 -11.57 -9.90
CA LYS A 53 -17.06 -13.04 -10.08
C LYS A 53 -17.43 -13.70 -8.76
N VAL A 54 -16.77 -13.35 -7.66
CA VAL A 54 -17.00 -13.92 -6.33
C VAL A 54 -18.39 -13.57 -5.82
N GLU A 55 -18.77 -12.28 -5.82
CA GLU A 55 -20.05 -11.80 -5.29
C GLU A 55 -21.27 -12.33 -6.07
N LYS A 56 -21.14 -12.57 -7.38
CA LYS A 56 -22.24 -13.08 -8.23
C LYS A 56 -22.24 -14.61 -8.35
N SER A 57 -21.28 -15.30 -7.73
CA SER A 57 -21.22 -16.75 -7.82
C SER A 57 -22.42 -17.38 -7.13
N LYS A 58 -23.13 -18.28 -7.84
CA LYS A 58 -24.21 -19.09 -7.24
C LYS A 58 -23.69 -20.13 -6.26
N LYS A 59 -22.41 -20.47 -6.34
CA LYS A 59 -21.74 -21.43 -5.45
C LYS A 59 -20.67 -20.70 -4.68
N GLU A 60 -20.76 -20.76 -3.37
CA GLU A 60 -19.73 -20.21 -2.50
C GLU A 60 -18.46 -21.06 -2.59
N ILE A 61 -17.35 -20.39 -2.89
CA ILE A 61 -16.01 -20.97 -2.90
C ILE A 61 -15.23 -20.17 -1.86
N PHE A 62 -15.04 -20.73 -0.66
CA PHE A 62 -14.43 -20.01 0.47
C PHE A 62 -13.05 -19.45 0.12
N THR A 63 -12.23 -20.18 -0.65
CA THR A 63 -10.91 -19.71 -1.07
C THR A 63 -10.98 -18.46 -1.95
N ASP A 64 -12.01 -18.32 -2.79
CA ASP A 64 -12.20 -17.13 -3.62
C ASP A 64 -12.59 -15.92 -2.74
N TRP A 65 -13.36 -16.13 -1.67
CA TRP A 65 -13.67 -15.09 -0.68
C TRP A 65 -12.45 -14.69 0.15
N ASP A 66 -11.63 -15.65 0.59
CA ASP A 66 -10.38 -15.39 1.30
C ASP A 66 -9.41 -14.57 0.44
N ASP A 67 -9.26 -14.96 -0.84
CA ASP A 67 -8.46 -14.24 -1.81
C ASP A 67 -9.02 -12.82 -2.04
N LEU A 68 -10.34 -12.66 -2.14
CA LEU A 68 -10.99 -11.36 -2.34
C LEU A 68 -10.72 -10.43 -1.16
N MET A 69 -10.90 -10.91 0.07
CA MET A 69 -10.67 -10.11 1.29
C MET A 69 -9.20 -9.68 1.39
N ALA A 70 -8.26 -10.59 1.13
CA ALA A 70 -6.84 -10.28 1.17
C ALA A 70 -6.47 -9.26 0.07
N TRP A 71 -6.93 -9.46 -1.16
CA TRP A 71 -6.66 -8.55 -2.27
C TRP A 71 -7.26 -7.17 -2.03
N GLU A 72 -8.51 -7.07 -1.54
CA GLU A 72 -9.12 -5.79 -1.18
C GLU A 72 -8.28 -5.04 -0.13
N GLY A 73 -7.77 -5.75 0.88
CA GLY A 73 -6.83 -5.20 1.86
C GLY A 73 -5.55 -4.65 1.22
N TYR A 74 -5.00 -5.34 0.22
CA TYR A 74 -3.82 -4.87 -0.51
C TYR A 74 -4.11 -3.66 -1.40
N GLU A 75 -5.26 -3.62 -2.09
CA GLU A 75 -5.70 -2.45 -2.88
C GLU A 75 -5.83 -1.20 -1.99
N LEU A 76 -6.51 -1.33 -0.84
CA LEU A 76 -6.66 -0.24 0.12
C LEU A 76 -5.30 0.21 0.68
N GLY A 77 -4.42 -0.74 1.01
CA GLY A 77 -3.06 -0.44 1.47
C GLY A 77 -2.24 0.31 0.40
N TYR A 78 -2.35 -0.09 -0.87
CA TYR A 78 -1.68 0.60 -1.97
C TYR A 78 -2.16 2.05 -2.11
N GLN A 79 -3.48 2.28 -2.11
CA GLN A 79 -4.04 3.62 -2.25
C GLN A 79 -3.61 4.53 -1.09
N GLU A 80 -3.64 4.02 0.13
CA GLU A 80 -3.25 4.77 1.33
C GLU A 80 -1.77 5.19 1.31
N TRP A 81 -0.86 4.26 1.00
CA TRP A 81 0.57 4.58 0.97
C TRP A 81 0.97 5.42 -0.24
N LYS A 82 0.31 5.23 -1.38
CA LYS A 82 0.48 6.10 -2.54
C LYS A 82 0.03 7.53 -2.23
N LYS A 83 -1.11 7.69 -1.55
CA LYS A 83 -1.60 9.01 -1.11
C LYS A 83 -0.58 9.69 -0.20
N LYS A 84 -0.08 8.99 0.83
CA LYS A 84 0.98 9.51 1.72
C LYS A 84 2.25 9.92 0.97
N TYR A 85 2.66 9.12 -0.01
CA TYR A 85 3.81 9.44 -0.86
C TYR A 85 3.60 10.77 -1.62
N GLU A 86 2.44 10.96 -2.25
CA GLU A 86 2.14 12.22 -2.96
C GLU A 86 2.03 13.43 -2.03
N GLU A 87 1.45 13.25 -0.83
CA GLU A 87 1.40 14.28 0.21
C GLU A 87 2.81 14.71 0.64
N LEU A 88 3.68 13.76 0.96
CA LEU A 88 5.08 14.04 1.32
C LEU A 88 5.86 14.69 0.19
N LYS A 89 5.59 14.27 -1.05
CA LYS A 89 6.23 14.84 -2.25
C LYS A 89 5.82 16.30 -2.46
N SER A 90 4.61 16.68 -2.04
CA SER A 90 4.16 18.08 -2.08
C SER A 90 4.88 18.97 -1.07
N CYS A 91 5.33 18.42 0.06
CA CYS A 91 6.12 19.14 1.08
C CYS A 91 7.54 19.49 0.61
N MET A 92 8.02 18.87 -0.48
CA MET A 92 9.34 19.13 -1.07
C MET A 92 9.30 20.22 -2.15
N ARG A 93 8.13 20.76 -2.47
CA ARG A 93 7.94 21.79 -3.51
C ARG A 93 8.06 23.20 -2.96
#